data_AF-A0A3E0QGP9-F1
#
_entry.id   AF-A0A3E0QGP9-F1
#
_cell.length_a   1.000
_cell.length_b   1.000
_cell.length_c   1.000
_cell.angle_alpha   90.00
_cell.angle_beta   90.00
_cell.angle_gamma   90.00
#
_symmetry.space_group_name_H-M   'P 1'
#
loop_
_entity.id
_entity.type
_entity.pdbx_description
1 polymer ?
#
loop_
_entity_poly.entity_id
_entity_poly.type
_entity_poly.pdbx_seq_one_letter_code
_entity_poly.pdbx_strand_id
1 'polypeptide(L)'
;MDKDYNLRILITQFRNKGPAAKGFRSLNKLIKDKNTKYLERLLRNHRDNPITSWEEIEFRDNVDYLLEFYSILFVAIIAGYIDKFLPEKLRHEIIDNLSNEVVKKYYKEYYPLPLLPVFLKYLVPEKVTFKLIQNYENNMEKILFEKFLLINYDIRNDEEINDFLWFLDDGLINDYDADDVVNLLKDRKKIISALSKSDDEGTLKSVITGFIKYLNFLNSYSRLLKQCEIYPYLYTSFYHFQGYWFFRLTKKFGNVISKGLDNINYSLENFSGDEFNEKFVPKENSPIRDQFISNFSYEKWKEKSKKEILETEQNINYLKHAQIRLSKLETAFL
;
A
#
# COMPACT_ATOMS: atom_id res chain seq x y z
N MET A 1 5.21 -14.39 -22.95
CA MET A 1 4.17 -14.79 -21.98
C MET A 1 2.83 -14.42 -22.58
N ASP A 2 1.85 -15.33 -22.54
CA ASP A 2 0.52 -15.12 -23.12
C ASP A 2 -0.28 -14.12 -22.27
N LYS A 3 -0.78 -13.05 -22.90
CA LYS A 3 -1.56 -11.99 -22.24
C LYS A 3 -2.87 -12.52 -21.66
N ASP A 4 -3.49 -13.51 -22.30
CA ASP A 4 -4.72 -14.12 -21.81
C ASP A 4 -4.46 -15.00 -20.58
N TYR A 5 -3.29 -15.65 -20.55
CA TYR A 5 -2.83 -16.38 -19.36
C TYR A 5 -2.58 -15.42 -18.19
N ASN A 6 -1.92 -14.29 -18.44
CA ASN A 6 -1.68 -13.25 -17.43
C ASN A 6 -2.97 -12.68 -16.87
N LEU A 7 -3.94 -12.38 -17.72
CA LEU A 7 -5.26 -11.90 -17.29
C LEU A 7 -5.96 -12.94 -16.39
N ARG A 8 -5.89 -14.22 -16.75
CA ARG A 8 -6.46 -15.31 -15.93
C ARG A 8 -5.80 -15.40 -14.55
N ILE A 9 -4.48 -15.22 -14.46
CA ILE A 9 -3.77 -15.16 -13.18
C ILE A 9 -4.30 -13.99 -12.34
N LEU A 10 -4.35 -12.78 -12.90
CA LEU A 10 -4.80 -11.60 -12.17
C LEU A 10 -6.23 -11.75 -11.66
N ILE A 11 -7.15 -12.22 -12.50
CA ILE A 11 -8.54 -12.48 -12.10
C ILE A 11 -8.61 -13.53 -10.99
N THR A 12 -7.83 -14.60 -11.09
CA THR A 12 -7.87 -15.70 -10.12
C THR A 12 -7.34 -15.26 -8.76
N GLN A 13 -6.24 -14.52 -8.74
CA GLN A 13 -5.59 -14.11 -7.49
C GLN A 13 -6.29 -12.92 -6.83
N PHE A 14 -6.65 -11.89 -7.60
CA PHE A 14 -7.09 -10.61 -7.04
C PHE A 14 -8.61 -10.40 -7.07
N ARG A 15 -9.38 -11.16 -7.85
CA ARG A 15 -10.84 -10.98 -7.98
C ARG A 15 -11.67 -12.17 -7.55
N ASN A 16 -11.29 -13.39 -7.92
CA ASN A 16 -12.13 -14.58 -7.69
C ASN A 16 -12.00 -15.19 -6.30
N LYS A 17 -11.00 -14.79 -5.52
CA LYS A 17 -10.75 -15.28 -4.16
C LYS A 17 -10.85 -14.17 -3.13
N GLY A 18 -11.05 -14.57 -1.87
CA GLY A 18 -10.94 -13.67 -0.73
C GLY A 18 -11.94 -12.51 -0.74
N PRO A 19 -11.55 -11.36 -0.15
CA PRO A 19 -12.42 -10.19 0.02
C PRO A 19 -12.98 -9.58 -1.26
N ALA A 20 -12.17 -9.44 -2.32
CA ALA A 20 -12.63 -8.87 -3.59
C ALA A 20 -13.79 -9.66 -4.21
N ALA A 21 -13.76 -10.99 -4.09
CA ALA A 21 -14.85 -11.85 -4.57
C ALA A 21 -16.15 -11.63 -3.77
N LYS A 22 -16.04 -11.42 -2.45
CA LYS A 22 -17.17 -11.06 -1.60
C LYS A 22 -17.71 -9.69 -2.01
N GLY A 23 -16.84 -8.71 -2.18
CA GLY A 23 -17.16 -7.34 -2.58
C GLY A 23 -17.88 -7.28 -3.92
N PHE A 24 -17.40 -8.03 -4.91
CA PHE A 24 -18.06 -8.18 -6.20
C PHE A 24 -19.51 -8.70 -6.05
N ARG A 25 -19.69 -9.78 -5.29
CA ARG A 25 -21.03 -10.38 -5.11
C ARG A 25 -21.98 -9.44 -4.36
N SER A 26 -21.53 -8.85 -3.26
CA SER A 26 -22.37 -7.99 -2.41
C SER A 26 -22.71 -6.67 -3.11
N LEU A 27 -21.71 -6.02 -3.74
CA LEU A 27 -21.91 -4.77 -4.47
C LEU A 27 -22.87 -4.95 -5.65
N ASN A 28 -22.61 -5.94 -6.51
CA ASN A 28 -23.46 -6.17 -7.69
C ASN A 28 -24.90 -6.53 -7.30
N LYS A 29 -25.10 -7.25 -6.19
CA LYS A 29 -26.43 -7.51 -5.66
C LYS A 29 -27.14 -6.21 -5.29
N LEU A 30 -26.50 -5.33 -4.53
CA LEU A 30 -27.10 -4.05 -4.11
C LEU A 30 -27.41 -3.13 -5.29
N ILE A 31 -26.51 -3.08 -6.30
CA ILE A 31 -26.72 -2.31 -7.53
C ILE A 31 -27.91 -2.89 -8.31
N LYS A 32 -27.96 -4.21 -8.51
CA LYS A 32 -29.02 -4.88 -9.27
C LYS A 32 -30.39 -4.75 -8.59
N ASP A 33 -30.43 -4.90 -7.27
CA ASP A 33 -31.64 -4.78 -6.46
C ASP A 33 -32.08 -3.32 -6.28
N LYS A 34 -31.33 -2.36 -6.84
CA LYS A 34 -31.55 -0.90 -6.73
C LYS A 34 -31.65 -0.43 -5.27
N ASN A 35 -30.91 -1.06 -4.37
CA ASN A 35 -30.91 -0.71 -2.95
C ASN A 35 -29.96 0.45 -2.64
N THR A 36 -30.17 1.58 -3.34
CA THR A 36 -29.26 2.74 -3.33
C THR A 36 -29.08 3.31 -1.93
N LYS A 37 -30.16 3.44 -1.13
CA LYS A 37 -30.08 3.98 0.24
C LYS A 37 -29.19 3.16 1.16
N TYR A 38 -29.27 1.82 1.05
CA TYR A 38 -28.42 0.95 1.86
C TYR A 38 -26.96 1.01 1.39
N LEU A 39 -26.72 1.07 0.09
CA LEU A 39 -25.39 1.25 -0.47
C LEU A 39 -24.77 2.60 -0.07
N GLU A 40 -25.54 3.69 -0.09
CA GLU A 40 -25.12 5.02 0.38
C GLU A 40 -24.72 5.01 1.86
N ARG A 41 -25.48 4.28 2.69
CA ARG A 41 -25.12 4.09 4.10
C ARG A 41 -23.80 3.34 4.26
N LEU A 42 -23.61 2.26 3.51
CA LEU A 42 -22.40 1.42 3.62
C LEU A 42 -21.15 2.14 3.09
N LEU A 43 -21.29 2.93 2.03
CA LEU A 43 -20.17 3.65 1.39
C LEU A 43 -20.14 5.14 1.76
N ARG A 44 -20.67 5.51 2.92
CA ARG A 44 -20.59 6.89 3.42
C ARG A 44 -19.18 7.26 3.88
N ASN A 45 -18.96 8.56 4.04
CA ASN A 45 -17.75 9.10 4.64
C ASN A 45 -17.74 8.79 6.15
N HIS A 46 -16.69 8.11 6.62
CA HIS A 46 -16.52 7.77 8.05
C HIS A 46 -16.22 9.02 8.90
N ARG A 47 -15.76 10.11 8.29
CA ARG A 47 -15.42 11.35 9.00
C ARG A 47 -16.65 12.11 9.47
N ASP A 48 -17.79 11.92 8.79
CA ASP A 48 -19.04 12.59 9.14
C ASP A 48 -19.76 11.86 10.28
N ASN A 49 -19.58 10.54 10.35
CA ASN A 49 -20.09 9.71 11.44
C ASN A 49 -19.20 8.45 11.56
N PRO A 50 -18.73 8.08 12.76
CA PRO A 50 -17.93 6.88 12.93
C PRO A 50 -18.61 5.62 12.41
N ILE A 51 -17.81 4.62 12.03
CA ILE A 51 -18.30 3.31 11.61
C ILE A 51 -18.09 2.35 12.78
N THR A 52 -19.19 1.80 13.30
CA THR A 52 -19.16 0.97 14.51
C THR A 52 -19.62 -0.46 14.25
N SER A 53 -20.36 -0.72 13.17
CA SER A 53 -20.83 -2.07 12.84
C SER A 53 -19.76 -2.83 12.05
N TRP A 54 -19.42 -4.03 12.53
CA TRP A 54 -18.51 -4.96 11.86
C TRP A 54 -18.93 -5.25 10.41
N GLU A 55 -20.23 -5.36 10.14
CA GLU A 55 -20.76 -5.65 8.81
C GLU A 55 -20.49 -4.53 7.81
N GLU A 56 -20.50 -3.27 8.26
CA GLU A 56 -20.16 -2.12 7.41
C GLU A 56 -18.66 -2.06 7.14
N ILE A 57 -17.82 -2.36 8.14
CA ILE A 57 -16.36 -2.46 7.99
C ILE A 57 -16.03 -3.57 6.98
N GLU A 58 -16.51 -4.80 7.22
CA GLU A 58 -16.26 -5.94 6.31
C GLU A 58 -16.76 -5.65 4.89
N PHE A 59 -17.93 -5.01 4.73
CA PHE A 59 -18.42 -4.65 3.40
C PHE A 59 -17.48 -3.67 2.69
N ARG A 60 -17.01 -2.63 3.38
CA ARG A 60 -16.13 -1.61 2.81
C ARG A 60 -14.78 -2.19 2.44
N ASP A 61 -14.16 -2.97 3.31
CA ASP A 61 -12.90 -3.66 3.02
C ASP A 61 -13.04 -4.54 1.77
N ASN A 62 -14.12 -5.32 1.67
CA ASN A 62 -14.39 -6.14 0.51
C ASN A 62 -14.53 -5.32 -0.79
N VAL A 63 -15.16 -4.14 -0.72
CA VAL A 63 -15.27 -3.21 -1.86
C VAL A 63 -13.92 -2.60 -2.19
N ASP A 64 -13.13 -2.18 -1.19
CA ASP A 64 -11.79 -1.63 -1.38
C ASP A 64 -10.87 -2.62 -2.11
N TYR A 65 -10.90 -3.90 -1.73
CA TYR A 65 -10.17 -4.96 -2.43
C TYR A 65 -10.64 -5.17 -3.88
N LEU A 66 -11.93 -4.96 -4.18
CA LEU A 66 -12.45 -5.01 -5.55
C LEU A 66 -11.96 -3.81 -6.38
N LEU A 67 -11.98 -2.62 -5.79
CA LEU A 67 -11.49 -1.38 -6.40
C LEU A 67 -9.97 -1.42 -6.62
N GLU A 68 -9.23 -2.02 -5.69
CA GLU A 68 -7.80 -2.30 -5.84
C GLU A 68 -7.55 -3.21 -7.05
N PHE A 69 -8.32 -4.30 -7.20
CA PHE A 69 -8.23 -5.17 -8.38
C PHE A 69 -8.45 -4.42 -9.70
N TYR A 70 -9.43 -3.51 -9.76
CA TYR A 70 -9.64 -2.67 -10.95
C TYR A 70 -8.44 -1.76 -11.23
N SER A 71 -7.81 -1.22 -10.19
CA SER A 71 -6.57 -0.45 -10.32
C SER A 71 -5.42 -1.32 -10.84
N ILE A 72 -5.26 -2.55 -10.34
CA ILE A 72 -4.25 -3.52 -10.82
C ILE A 72 -4.46 -3.83 -12.30
N LEU A 73 -5.69 -4.07 -12.74
CA LEU A 73 -5.98 -4.31 -14.16
C LEU A 73 -5.56 -3.12 -15.03
N PHE A 74 -5.85 -1.90 -14.59
CA PHE A 74 -5.49 -0.72 -15.36
C PHE A 74 -3.97 -0.55 -15.47
N VAL A 75 -3.26 -0.73 -14.36
CA VAL A 75 -1.79 -0.74 -14.34
C VAL A 75 -1.23 -1.85 -15.24
N ALA A 76 -1.84 -3.05 -15.24
CA ALA A 76 -1.43 -4.16 -16.10
C ALA A 76 -1.59 -3.86 -17.59
N ILE A 77 -2.65 -3.13 -17.97
CA ILE A 77 -2.85 -2.64 -19.34
C ILE A 77 -1.76 -1.64 -19.71
N ILE A 78 -1.46 -0.67 -18.82
CA ILE A 78 -0.40 0.33 -19.02
C ILE A 78 0.96 -0.35 -19.22
N ALA A 79 1.28 -1.36 -18.43
CA ALA A 79 2.51 -2.13 -18.51
C ALA A 79 2.59 -3.08 -19.73
N GLY A 80 1.53 -3.17 -20.54
CA GLY A 80 1.40 -4.15 -21.63
C GLY A 80 1.40 -5.62 -21.15
N TYR A 81 1.11 -5.85 -19.85
CA TYR A 81 1.12 -7.17 -19.23
C TYR A 81 -0.09 -8.03 -19.63
N ILE A 82 -1.22 -7.37 -19.90
CA ILE A 82 -2.44 -7.96 -20.45
C ILE A 82 -2.86 -7.22 -21.73
N ASP A 83 -3.88 -7.73 -22.42
CA ASP A 83 -4.43 -7.02 -23.58
C ASP A 83 -5.14 -5.74 -23.15
N LYS A 84 -5.04 -4.71 -23.99
CA LYS A 84 -5.71 -3.43 -23.79
C LYS A 84 -7.22 -3.58 -23.97
N PHE A 85 -7.67 -4.56 -24.76
CA PHE A 85 -9.07 -4.90 -24.93
C PHE A 85 -9.46 -6.01 -23.96
N LEU A 86 -10.09 -5.62 -22.85
CA LEU A 86 -10.62 -6.60 -21.89
C LEU A 86 -11.79 -7.39 -22.50
N PRO A 87 -11.98 -8.66 -22.09
CA PRO A 87 -13.17 -9.42 -22.43
C PRO A 87 -14.45 -8.63 -22.11
N GLU A 88 -15.40 -8.63 -23.03
CA GLU A 88 -16.61 -7.79 -22.96
C GLU A 88 -17.35 -7.89 -21.62
N LYS A 89 -17.50 -9.12 -21.10
CA LYS A 89 -18.13 -9.37 -19.80
C LYS A 89 -17.41 -8.66 -18.65
N LEU A 90 -16.08 -8.73 -18.62
CA LEU A 90 -15.28 -8.08 -17.57
C LEU A 90 -15.33 -6.56 -17.72
N ARG A 91 -15.26 -6.06 -18.96
CA ARG A 91 -15.40 -4.63 -19.25
C ARG A 91 -16.74 -4.07 -18.77
N HIS A 92 -17.86 -4.72 -19.08
CA HIS A 92 -19.18 -4.29 -18.62
C HIS A 92 -19.29 -4.32 -17.09
N GLU A 93 -18.79 -5.38 -16.45
CA GLU A 93 -18.73 -5.46 -14.98
C GLU A 93 -18.03 -4.26 -14.35
N ILE A 94 -16.86 -3.88 -14.87
CA ILE A 94 -16.08 -2.75 -14.34
C ILE A 94 -16.84 -1.43 -14.57
N ILE A 95 -17.40 -1.24 -15.78
CA ILE A 95 -18.15 -0.04 -16.12
C ILE A 95 -19.37 0.10 -15.20
N ASP A 96 -20.15 -0.95 -15.01
CA ASP A 96 -21.36 -0.93 -14.16
C ASP A 96 -21.02 -0.53 -12.72
N ASN A 97 -19.94 -1.11 -12.18
CA ASN A 97 -19.51 -0.84 -10.81
C ASN A 97 -18.93 0.57 -10.64
N LEU A 98 -18.00 0.97 -11.53
CA LEU A 98 -17.32 2.27 -11.41
C LEU A 98 -18.20 3.46 -11.83
N SER A 99 -19.23 3.23 -12.64
CA SER A 99 -20.20 4.26 -13.05
C SER A 99 -21.36 4.44 -12.08
N ASN A 100 -21.54 3.53 -11.11
CA ASN A 100 -22.54 3.70 -10.07
C ASN A 100 -22.21 4.95 -9.24
N GLU A 101 -23.15 5.90 -9.12
CA GLU A 101 -22.87 7.21 -8.50
C GLU A 101 -22.44 7.11 -7.03
N VAL A 102 -22.93 6.12 -6.28
CA VAL A 102 -22.54 5.93 -4.88
C VAL A 102 -21.09 5.43 -4.78
N VAL A 103 -20.73 4.43 -5.59
CA VAL A 103 -19.37 3.88 -5.66
C VAL A 103 -18.39 4.96 -6.16
N LYS A 104 -18.79 5.71 -7.18
CA LYS A 104 -18.03 6.82 -7.75
C LYS A 104 -17.79 7.93 -6.74
N LYS A 105 -18.79 8.29 -5.94
CA LYS A 105 -18.60 9.24 -4.84
C LYS A 105 -17.60 8.71 -3.83
N TYR A 106 -17.73 7.43 -3.45
CA TYR A 106 -16.83 6.77 -2.50
C TYR A 106 -15.35 6.86 -2.93
N TYR A 107 -15.01 6.43 -4.16
CA TYR A 107 -13.61 6.42 -4.61
C TYR A 107 -13.09 7.77 -5.12
N LYS A 108 -13.93 8.78 -5.30
CA LYS A 108 -13.50 10.13 -5.72
C LYS A 108 -13.38 11.11 -4.56
N GLU A 109 -14.32 11.06 -3.63
CA GLU A 109 -14.46 12.08 -2.58
C GLU A 109 -14.00 11.56 -1.22
N TYR A 110 -14.42 10.35 -0.84
CA TYR A 110 -14.18 9.84 0.51
C TYR A 110 -12.81 9.15 0.62
N TYR A 111 -12.50 8.31 -0.37
CA TYR A 111 -11.24 7.58 -0.52
C TYR A 111 -10.69 7.79 -1.92
N PRO A 112 -9.99 8.90 -2.20
CA PRO A 112 -9.54 9.22 -3.54
C PRO A 112 -8.63 8.12 -4.13
N LEU A 113 -9.11 7.44 -5.17
CA LEU A 113 -8.39 6.44 -5.97
C LEU A 113 -8.28 6.93 -7.42
N PRO A 114 -7.26 7.76 -7.76
CA PRO A 114 -7.20 8.48 -9.04
C PRO A 114 -7.13 7.60 -10.29
N LEU A 115 -6.71 6.34 -10.15
CA LEU A 115 -6.66 5.39 -11.26
C LEU A 115 -8.04 4.98 -11.77
N LEU A 116 -9.04 4.91 -10.89
CA LEU A 116 -10.37 4.41 -11.25
C LEU A 116 -11.16 5.35 -12.17
N PRO A 117 -11.22 6.68 -11.93
CA PRO A 117 -11.81 7.61 -12.88
C PRO A 117 -11.18 7.52 -14.27
N VAL A 118 -9.86 7.38 -14.33
CA VAL A 118 -9.10 7.29 -15.58
C VAL A 118 -9.39 5.96 -16.29
N PHE A 119 -9.41 4.86 -15.54
CA PHE A 119 -9.73 3.55 -16.08
C PHE A 119 -11.16 3.51 -16.62
N LEU A 120 -12.13 4.10 -15.91
CA LEU A 120 -13.50 4.21 -16.40
C LEU A 120 -13.57 5.00 -17.71
N LYS A 121 -12.91 6.17 -17.80
CA LYS A 121 -12.81 6.94 -19.05
C LYS A 121 -12.20 6.11 -20.19
N TYR A 122 -11.19 5.31 -19.90
CA TYR A 122 -10.55 4.41 -20.87
C TYR A 122 -11.51 3.32 -21.39
N LEU A 123 -12.39 2.79 -20.52
CA LEU A 123 -13.32 1.72 -20.89
C LEU A 123 -14.54 2.23 -21.68
N VAL A 124 -14.93 3.50 -21.52
CA VAL A 124 -16.09 4.09 -22.22
C VAL A 124 -15.66 4.58 -23.61
N PRO A 125 -16.29 4.10 -24.69
CA PRO A 125 -15.79 4.22 -26.06
C PRO A 125 -15.99 5.61 -26.71
N GLU A 126 -16.34 6.65 -25.95
CA GLU A 126 -16.52 7.99 -26.51
C GLU A 126 -15.18 8.63 -26.86
N LYS A 127 -14.72 8.43 -28.09
CA LYS A 127 -13.70 9.22 -28.81
C LYS A 127 -12.30 9.31 -28.18
N VAL A 128 -12.02 8.68 -27.03
CA VAL A 128 -10.67 8.68 -26.45
C VAL A 128 -9.82 7.65 -27.19
N THR A 129 -9.25 8.07 -28.32
CA THR A 129 -8.05 7.43 -28.87
C THR A 129 -6.93 7.61 -27.84
N PHE A 130 -6.83 6.70 -26.87
CA PHE A 130 -5.61 6.54 -26.05
C PHE A 130 -4.50 6.08 -27.01
N LYS A 131 -3.93 7.04 -27.75
CA LYS A 131 -2.72 6.85 -28.56
C LYS A 131 -1.52 6.46 -27.68
N LEU A 132 -1.62 6.67 -26.37
CA LEU A 132 -0.56 6.48 -25.39
C LEU A 132 -0.24 5.02 -25.09
N ILE A 133 -1.18 4.08 -25.29
CA ILE A 133 -0.99 2.65 -25.00
C ILE A 133 -0.72 1.88 -26.31
N GLN A 134 -0.03 2.51 -27.27
CA GLN A 134 0.33 1.89 -28.53
C GLN A 134 1.84 1.66 -28.59
N ASN A 135 2.24 0.39 -28.70
CA ASN A 135 3.59 -0.13 -29.00
C ASN A 135 4.56 -0.42 -27.83
N TYR A 136 4.07 -0.97 -26.71
CA TYR A 136 4.97 -1.54 -25.69
C TYR A 136 5.14 -3.05 -25.87
N GLU A 137 6.05 -3.43 -26.77
CA GLU A 137 6.66 -4.77 -26.77
C GLU A 137 7.81 -4.88 -25.76
N ASN A 138 8.11 -3.81 -25.02
CA ASN A 138 9.21 -3.78 -24.08
C ASN A 138 8.94 -4.72 -22.89
N ASN A 139 9.77 -5.76 -22.77
CA ASN A 139 9.68 -6.71 -21.66
C ASN A 139 9.98 -6.07 -20.30
N MET A 140 10.66 -4.91 -20.26
CA MET A 140 11.01 -4.25 -19.00
C MET A 140 9.78 -3.73 -18.23
N GLU A 141 8.77 -3.16 -18.90
CA GLU A 141 7.56 -2.67 -18.21
C GLU A 141 6.78 -3.81 -17.57
N LYS A 142 6.75 -4.98 -18.22
CA LYS A 142 6.16 -6.22 -17.67
C LYS A 142 6.93 -6.70 -16.44
N ILE A 143 8.27 -6.71 -16.50
CA ILE A 143 9.12 -7.07 -15.34
C ILE A 143 8.90 -6.09 -14.18
N LEU A 144 8.78 -4.79 -14.46
CA LEU A 144 8.50 -3.78 -13.45
C LEU A 144 7.10 -3.96 -12.85
N PHE A 145 6.11 -4.34 -13.65
CA PHE A 145 4.77 -4.70 -13.16
C PHE A 145 4.77 -5.95 -12.28
N GLU A 146 5.53 -6.99 -12.63
CA GLU A 146 5.66 -8.17 -11.77
C GLU A 146 6.32 -7.81 -10.43
N LYS A 147 7.37 -6.99 -10.43
CA LYS A 147 7.95 -6.45 -9.19
C LYS A 147 6.95 -5.63 -8.38
N PHE A 148 6.14 -4.81 -9.05
CA PHE A 148 5.05 -4.09 -8.42
C PHE A 148 4.07 -5.05 -7.73
N LEU A 149 3.63 -6.12 -8.40
CA LEU A 149 2.72 -7.09 -7.78
C LEU A 149 3.32 -7.76 -6.55
N LEU A 150 4.60 -8.19 -6.62
CA LEU A 150 5.28 -8.82 -5.50
C LEU A 150 5.36 -7.88 -4.30
N ILE A 151 5.82 -6.64 -4.50
CA ILE A 151 5.96 -5.64 -3.43
C ILE A 151 4.61 -5.32 -2.78
N ASN A 152 3.52 -5.26 -3.55
CA ASN A 152 2.17 -5.01 -2.99
C ASN A 152 1.56 -6.25 -2.32
N TYR A 153 1.89 -7.44 -2.80
CA TYR A 153 1.42 -8.69 -2.19
C TYR A 153 1.96 -8.86 -0.77
N ASP A 154 3.24 -8.50 -0.55
CA ASP A 154 3.87 -8.62 0.76
C ASP A 154 3.18 -7.75 1.81
N ILE A 155 2.84 -6.50 1.48
CA ILE A 155 2.18 -5.61 2.45
C ILE A 155 0.74 -5.99 2.75
N ARG A 156 0.02 -6.51 1.75
CA ARG A 156 -1.40 -6.80 1.86
C ARG A 156 -1.69 -7.91 2.87
N ASN A 157 -0.77 -8.85 3.01
CA ASN A 157 -0.92 -10.03 3.85
C ASN A 157 -0.18 -9.90 5.19
N ASP A 158 0.37 -8.72 5.50
CA ASP A 158 1.09 -8.48 6.74
C ASP A 158 0.16 -7.79 7.76
N GLU A 159 -0.26 -8.54 8.78
CA GLU A 159 -1.21 -8.08 9.81
C GLU A 159 -0.70 -6.85 10.55
N GLU A 160 0.60 -6.79 10.88
CA GLU A 160 1.18 -5.65 11.59
C GLU A 160 1.17 -4.38 10.72
N ILE A 161 1.46 -4.52 9.41
CA ILE A 161 1.29 -3.39 8.48
C ILE A 161 -0.18 -2.97 8.41
N ASN A 162 -1.11 -3.90 8.34
CA ASN A 162 -2.54 -3.59 8.30
C ASN A 162 -3.00 -2.84 9.57
N ASP A 163 -2.54 -3.24 10.77
CA ASP A 163 -2.80 -2.52 12.03
C ASP A 163 -2.27 -1.07 11.96
N PHE A 164 -1.07 -0.89 11.41
CA PHE A 164 -0.52 0.46 11.22
C PHE A 164 -1.30 1.29 10.20
N LEU A 165 -1.69 0.71 9.06
CA LEU A 165 -2.50 1.39 8.05
C LEU A 165 -3.89 1.74 8.58
N TRP A 166 -4.46 0.90 9.46
CA TRP A 166 -5.70 1.18 10.15
C TRP A 166 -5.60 2.46 11.00
N PHE A 167 -4.49 2.66 11.72
CA PHE A 167 -4.25 3.90 12.47
C PHE A 167 -4.10 5.10 11.54
N LEU A 168 -3.45 4.94 10.38
CA LEU A 168 -3.40 5.99 9.36
C LEU A 168 -4.79 6.39 8.85
N ASP A 169 -5.75 5.47 8.89
CA ASP A 169 -7.15 5.68 8.48
C ASP A 169 -8.11 6.06 9.63
N ASP A 170 -7.59 6.66 10.71
CA ASP A 170 -8.41 7.08 11.88
C ASP A 170 -8.99 5.90 12.67
N GLY A 171 -8.47 4.70 12.46
CA GLY A 171 -8.83 3.49 13.19
C GLY A 171 -8.29 3.46 14.61
N LEU A 172 -8.99 2.72 15.47
CA LEU A 172 -8.65 2.46 16.87
C LEU A 172 -8.45 0.95 17.09
N ILE A 173 -7.45 0.56 17.87
CA ILE A 173 -7.28 -0.81 18.37
C ILE A 173 -6.98 -0.72 19.88
N ASN A 174 -7.79 -1.38 20.71
CA ASN A 174 -7.63 -1.40 22.18
C ASN A 174 -7.42 0.01 22.77
N ASP A 175 -8.24 0.97 22.34
CA ASP A 175 -8.21 2.40 22.72
C ASP A 175 -6.95 3.17 22.31
N TYR A 176 -6.07 2.59 21.49
CA TYR A 176 -4.93 3.28 20.89
C TYR A 176 -5.26 3.79 19.49
N ASP A 177 -4.70 4.96 19.15
CA ASP A 177 -4.82 5.58 17.83
C ASP A 177 -3.48 6.06 17.25
N ALA A 178 -3.54 6.79 16.13
CA ALA A 178 -2.37 7.36 15.48
C ALA A 178 -1.60 8.36 16.36
N ASP A 179 -2.28 9.11 17.24
CA ASP A 179 -1.63 10.08 18.12
C ASP A 179 -0.79 9.39 19.20
N ASP A 180 -1.23 8.23 19.67
CA ASP A 180 -0.43 7.38 20.57
C ASP A 180 0.87 6.93 19.92
N VAL A 181 0.81 6.49 18.66
CA VAL A 181 2.00 6.11 17.89
C VAL A 181 2.90 7.31 17.67
N VAL A 182 2.34 8.46 17.31
CA VAL A 182 3.09 9.72 17.17
C VAL A 182 3.80 10.08 18.47
N ASN A 183 3.12 9.96 19.61
CA ASN A 183 3.68 10.24 20.93
C ASN A 183 4.76 9.24 21.35
N LEU A 184 4.59 7.98 20.94
CA LEU A 184 5.58 6.92 21.13
C LEU A 184 6.83 7.22 20.29
N LEU A 185 6.69 7.53 19.00
CA LEU A 185 7.80 7.82 18.09
C LEU A 185 8.62 9.06 18.49
N LYS A 186 8.01 10.00 19.23
CA LYS A 186 8.71 11.19 19.78
C LYS A 186 9.65 10.87 20.94
N ASP A 187 9.49 9.73 21.61
CA ASP A 187 10.25 9.37 22.81
C ASP A 187 10.91 7.99 22.69
N ARG A 188 12.24 8.00 22.60
CA ARG A 188 13.06 6.79 22.57
C ARG A 188 12.72 5.78 23.66
N LYS A 189 12.51 6.22 24.91
CA LYS A 189 12.26 5.30 26.02
C LYS A 189 10.94 4.57 25.82
N LYS A 190 9.94 5.25 25.25
CA LYS A 190 8.64 4.65 24.91
C LYS A 190 8.77 3.66 23.76
N ILE A 191 9.57 3.96 22.72
CA ILE A 191 9.87 3.00 21.64
C ILE A 191 10.45 1.70 22.22
N ILE A 192 11.51 1.81 23.03
CA ILE A 192 12.18 0.64 23.61
C ILE A 192 11.22 -0.13 24.52
N SER A 193 10.47 0.57 25.37
CA SER A 193 9.50 -0.06 26.26
C SER A 193 8.41 -0.80 25.50
N ALA A 194 7.86 -0.22 24.42
CA ALA A 194 6.84 -0.86 23.60
C ALA A 194 7.38 -2.11 22.88
N LEU A 195 8.58 -2.03 22.30
CA LEU A 195 9.19 -3.15 21.59
C LEU A 195 9.63 -4.29 22.51
N SER A 196 9.85 -4.00 23.80
CA SER A 196 10.29 -4.98 24.78
C SER A 196 9.14 -5.74 25.46
N LYS A 197 7.87 -5.39 25.16
CA LYS A 197 6.70 -6.12 25.65
C LYS A 197 6.58 -7.49 24.98
N SER A 198 5.99 -8.46 25.68
CA SER A 198 5.62 -9.77 25.11
C SER A 198 4.62 -9.61 23.97
N ASP A 199 4.53 -10.62 23.11
CA ASP A 199 3.64 -10.62 21.94
C ASP A 199 2.16 -10.53 22.34
N ASP A 200 1.78 -11.07 23.51
CA ASP A 200 0.40 -11.08 24.01
C ASP A 200 -0.11 -9.71 24.54
N GLU A 201 0.76 -8.71 24.74
CA GLU A 201 0.42 -7.44 25.43
C GLU A 201 0.58 -6.18 24.58
N GLY A 202 0.80 -6.32 23.28
CA GLY A 202 1.46 -5.28 22.49
C GLY A 202 0.71 -4.71 21.30
N THR A 203 -0.51 -4.16 21.41
CA THR A 203 -1.10 -3.39 20.29
C THR A 203 -0.12 -2.33 19.75
N LEU A 204 0.47 -1.55 20.65
CA LEU A 204 1.51 -0.59 20.28
C LEU A 204 2.78 -1.26 19.72
N LYS A 205 3.09 -2.49 20.11
CA LYS A 205 4.20 -3.25 19.52
C LYS A 205 3.87 -3.63 18.08
N SER A 206 2.72 -4.26 17.84
CA SER A 206 2.23 -4.62 16.49
C SER A 206 2.26 -3.41 15.57
N VAL A 207 1.68 -2.29 16.00
CA VAL A 207 1.61 -1.06 15.20
C VAL A 207 2.98 -0.45 14.93
N ILE A 208 3.91 -0.48 15.90
CA ILE A 208 5.29 0.01 15.69
C ILE A 208 6.07 -0.94 14.77
N THR A 209 5.90 -2.25 14.89
CA THR A 209 6.49 -3.21 13.96
C THR A 209 5.94 -2.98 12.55
N GLY A 210 4.63 -2.80 12.41
CA GLY A 210 3.94 -2.43 11.20
C GLY A 210 4.47 -1.14 10.57
N PHE A 211 4.68 -0.10 11.37
CA PHE A 211 5.32 1.15 10.93
C PHE A 211 6.71 0.88 10.35
N ILE A 212 7.58 0.13 11.05
CA ILE A 212 8.94 -0.19 10.60
C ILE A 212 8.90 -0.99 9.28
N LYS A 213 8.04 -2.02 9.21
CA LYS A 213 7.85 -2.82 8.00
C LYS A 213 7.32 -1.97 6.84
N TYR A 214 6.42 -1.04 7.11
CA TYR A 214 5.90 -0.12 6.11
C TYR A 214 6.98 0.83 5.59
N LEU A 215 7.89 1.33 6.44
CA LEU A 215 9.06 2.10 5.98
C LEU A 215 9.95 1.27 5.02
N ASN A 216 10.16 -0.01 5.32
CA ASN A 216 10.89 -0.92 4.43
C ASN A 216 10.17 -1.13 3.09
N PHE A 217 8.84 -1.23 3.11
CA PHE A 217 8.03 -1.22 1.90
C PHE A 217 8.25 0.08 1.10
N LEU A 218 8.19 1.26 1.73
CA LEU A 218 8.41 2.54 1.04
C LEU A 218 9.80 2.61 0.37
N ASN A 219 10.81 2.01 0.99
CA ASN A 219 12.13 1.87 0.39
C ASN A 219 12.11 1.04 -0.89
N SER A 220 11.55 -0.17 -0.83
CA SER A 220 11.40 -1.04 -2.00
C SER A 220 10.57 -0.37 -3.10
N TYR A 221 9.48 0.30 -2.71
CA TYR A 221 8.57 0.98 -3.61
C TYR A 221 9.22 2.19 -4.30
N SER A 222 9.97 3.01 -3.57
CA SER A 222 10.70 4.14 -4.14
C SER A 222 11.78 3.71 -5.13
N ARG A 223 12.48 2.60 -4.87
CA ARG A 223 13.45 2.00 -5.80
C ARG A 223 12.75 1.52 -7.07
N LEU A 224 11.58 0.91 -6.94
CA LEU A 224 10.74 0.53 -8.09
C LEU A 224 10.32 1.76 -8.90
N LEU A 225 9.83 2.82 -8.25
CA LEU A 225 9.45 4.06 -8.93
C LEU A 225 10.64 4.71 -9.65
N LYS A 226 11.82 4.76 -9.04
CA LYS A 226 13.05 5.24 -9.68
C LYS A 226 13.37 4.46 -10.97
N GLN A 227 13.17 3.13 -10.97
CA GLN A 227 13.32 2.31 -12.19
C GLN A 227 12.26 2.62 -13.26
N CYS A 228 11.13 3.18 -12.86
CA CYS A 228 10.03 3.55 -13.76
C CYS A 228 10.14 4.98 -14.31
N GLU A 229 11.13 5.79 -13.92
CA GLU A 229 11.19 7.22 -14.33
C GLU A 229 11.23 7.43 -15.85
N ILE A 230 11.77 6.46 -16.59
CA ILE A 230 11.79 6.46 -18.07
C ILE A 230 10.45 6.00 -18.70
N TYR A 231 9.53 5.47 -17.89
CA TYR A 231 8.20 4.98 -18.28
C TYR A 231 7.13 5.82 -17.56
N PRO A 232 6.85 7.05 -18.03
CA PRO A 232 6.06 8.04 -17.28
C PRO A 232 4.65 7.57 -16.91
N TYR A 233 3.99 6.80 -17.78
CA TYR A 233 2.65 6.26 -17.48
C TYR A 233 2.70 5.19 -16.41
N LEU A 234 3.67 4.28 -16.49
CA LEU A 234 3.84 3.23 -15.48
C LEU A 234 4.22 3.84 -14.13
N TYR A 235 5.16 4.78 -14.13
CA TYR A 235 5.54 5.57 -12.96
C TYR A 235 4.34 6.22 -12.27
N THR A 236 3.55 6.95 -13.06
CA THR A 236 2.34 7.64 -12.58
C THR A 236 1.33 6.65 -12.03
N SER A 237 1.14 5.54 -12.72
CA SER A 237 0.19 4.52 -12.32
C SER A 237 0.57 3.84 -11.01
N PHE A 238 1.85 3.49 -10.83
CA PHE A 238 2.37 2.95 -9.58
C PHE A 238 2.21 3.98 -8.47
N TYR A 239 2.66 5.21 -8.69
CA TYR A 239 2.55 6.23 -7.66
C TYR A 239 1.11 6.42 -7.16
N HIS A 240 0.14 6.58 -8.07
CA HIS A 240 -1.26 6.78 -7.68
C HIS A 240 -1.90 5.53 -7.08
N PHE A 241 -1.40 4.33 -7.37
CA PHE A 241 -1.85 3.11 -6.71
C PHE A 241 -1.62 3.17 -5.19
N GLN A 242 -0.46 3.69 -4.75
CA GLN A 242 -0.11 3.86 -3.34
C GLN A 242 -0.32 5.28 -2.79
N GLY A 243 -0.75 6.20 -3.65
CA GLY A 243 -0.81 7.64 -3.35
C GLY A 243 -1.72 7.98 -2.16
N TYR A 244 -2.79 7.21 -1.95
CA TYR A 244 -3.67 7.35 -0.78
C TYR A 244 -2.86 7.23 0.52
N TRP A 245 -2.13 6.12 0.68
CA TRP A 245 -1.37 5.87 1.90
C TRP A 245 -0.20 6.83 2.08
N PHE A 246 0.45 7.25 0.99
CA PHE A 246 1.49 8.30 1.07
C PHE A 246 0.91 9.62 1.57
N PHE A 247 -0.27 10.01 1.09
CA PHE A 247 -0.95 11.20 1.56
C PHE A 247 -1.39 11.07 3.03
N ARG A 248 -1.96 9.93 3.44
CA ARG A 248 -2.34 9.69 4.84
C ARG A 248 -1.14 9.74 5.78
N LEU A 249 -0.06 9.05 5.42
CA LEU A 249 1.19 9.02 6.18
C LEU A 249 1.76 10.44 6.34
N THR A 250 1.85 11.21 5.26
CA THR A 250 2.39 12.58 5.30
C THR A 250 1.49 13.53 6.09
N LYS A 251 0.17 13.41 5.96
CA LYS A 251 -0.79 14.23 6.70
C LYS A 251 -0.79 13.94 8.20
N LYS A 252 -0.76 12.67 8.60
CA LYS A 252 -0.84 12.24 10.00
C LYS A 252 0.50 12.30 10.72
N PHE A 253 1.57 11.85 10.06
CA PHE A 253 2.88 11.70 10.68
C PHE A 253 3.89 12.74 10.21
N GLY A 254 3.67 13.46 9.10
CA GLY A 254 4.44 14.65 8.68
C GLY A 254 5.92 14.68 9.06
N ASN A 255 6.26 15.59 9.98
CA ASN A 255 7.61 15.77 10.54
C ASN A 255 7.95 14.79 11.68
N VAL A 256 6.95 14.11 12.24
CA VAL A 256 7.13 13.06 13.27
C VAL A 256 7.89 11.88 12.70
N ILE A 257 7.75 11.58 11.40
CA ILE A 257 8.54 10.52 10.74
C ILE A 257 10.03 10.82 10.88
N SER A 258 10.47 12.01 10.49
CA SER A 258 11.87 12.42 10.62
C SER A 258 12.32 12.34 12.07
N LYS A 259 11.50 12.81 13.02
CA LYS A 259 11.82 12.71 14.45
C LYS A 259 11.92 11.26 14.96
N GLY A 260 11.05 10.38 14.47
CA GLY A 260 11.08 8.95 14.77
C GLY A 260 12.34 8.29 14.23
N LEU A 261 12.72 8.60 12.98
CA LEU A 261 13.98 8.16 12.38
C LEU A 261 15.18 8.68 13.16
N ASP A 262 15.18 9.95 13.59
CA ASP A 262 16.23 10.51 14.44
C ASP A 262 16.35 9.77 15.78
N ASN A 263 15.22 9.46 16.40
CA ASN A 263 15.17 8.74 17.67
C ASN A 263 15.64 7.28 17.51
N ILE A 264 15.32 6.62 16.40
CA ILE A 264 15.84 5.29 16.06
C ILE A 264 17.35 5.38 15.82
N ASN A 265 17.81 6.35 15.05
CA ASN A 265 19.23 6.55 14.76
C ASN A 265 20.03 6.83 16.03
N TYR A 266 19.54 7.72 16.90
CA TYR A 266 20.12 7.97 18.21
C TYR A 266 20.16 6.69 19.05
N SER A 267 19.10 5.87 18.99
CA SER A 267 19.07 4.59 19.70
C SER A 267 20.14 3.64 19.20
N LEU A 268 20.36 3.55 17.89
CA LEU A 268 21.44 2.75 17.30
C LEU A 268 22.82 3.27 17.70
N GLU A 269 23.02 4.59 17.73
CA GLU A 269 24.30 5.18 18.14
C GLU A 269 24.69 4.80 19.57
N ASN A 270 23.68 4.74 20.46
CA ASN A 270 23.85 4.43 21.88
C ASN A 270 23.61 2.96 22.23
N PHE A 271 23.29 2.11 21.25
CA PHE A 271 23.11 0.68 21.46
C PHE A 271 24.50 0.04 21.54
N SER A 272 24.84 -0.63 22.63
CA SER A 272 26.18 -1.18 22.85
C SER A 272 26.39 -2.52 22.14
N GLY A 273 27.66 -2.90 21.92
CA GLY A 273 28.01 -4.22 21.42
C GLY A 273 27.57 -5.36 22.36
N ASP A 274 27.57 -5.11 23.67
CA ASP A 274 27.10 -6.08 24.67
C ASP A 274 25.60 -6.32 24.57
N GLU A 275 24.80 -5.24 24.46
CA GLU A 275 23.35 -5.34 24.21
C GLU A 275 23.05 -6.06 22.89
N PHE A 276 23.88 -5.85 21.86
CA PHE A 276 23.76 -6.57 20.61
C PHE A 276 24.01 -8.06 20.78
N ASN A 277 25.09 -8.43 21.47
CA ASN A 277 25.43 -9.82 21.72
C ASN A 277 24.37 -10.52 22.57
N GLU A 278 23.83 -9.85 23.59
CA GLU A 278 22.78 -10.40 24.44
C GLU A 278 21.48 -10.67 23.66
N LYS A 279 21.09 -9.75 22.78
CA LYS A 279 19.77 -9.80 22.11
C LYS A 279 19.76 -10.54 20.79
N PHE A 280 20.84 -10.46 20.01
CA PHE A 280 20.85 -10.93 18.62
C PHE A 280 21.78 -12.10 18.36
N VAL A 281 22.82 -12.29 19.17
CA VAL A 281 23.73 -13.43 18.97
C VAL A 281 23.08 -14.70 19.53
N PRO A 282 22.97 -15.78 18.73
CA PRO A 282 22.44 -17.04 19.23
C PRO A 282 23.22 -17.53 20.46
N LYS A 283 22.50 -18.14 21.41
CA LYS A 283 23.09 -18.71 22.63
C LYS A 283 24.22 -19.69 22.29
N GLU A 284 25.14 -19.89 23.23
CA GLU A 284 26.34 -20.75 23.10
C GLU A 284 26.10 -22.11 22.43
N ASN A 285 24.99 -22.76 22.77
CA ASN A 285 24.66 -24.10 22.28
C ASN A 285 23.88 -24.10 20.96
N SER A 286 23.71 -22.95 20.31
CA SER A 286 22.97 -22.86 19.06
C SER A 286 23.83 -23.32 17.88
N PRO A 287 23.35 -24.25 17.04
CA PRO A 287 24.13 -24.79 15.91
C PRO A 287 24.46 -23.74 14.84
N ILE A 288 23.81 -22.56 14.89
CA ILE A 288 24.02 -21.46 13.95
C ILE A 288 24.94 -20.36 14.50
N ARG A 289 25.42 -20.46 15.75
CA ARG A 289 26.14 -19.37 16.41
C ARG A 289 27.43 -18.99 15.69
N ASP A 290 28.26 -19.99 15.37
CA ASP A 290 29.56 -19.74 14.72
C ASP A 290 29.38 -19.13 13.33
N GLN A 291 28.38 -19.60 12.58
CA GLN A 291 27.99 -19.02 11.28
C GLN A 291 27.43 -17.61 11.43
N PHE A 292 26.68 -17.33 12.49
CA PHE A 292 26.17 -15.99 12.76
C PHE A 292 27.32 -15.02 13.06
N ILE A 293 28.19 -15.36 14.02
CA ILE A 293 29.32 -14.52 14.43
C ILE A 293 30.29 -14.27 13.27
N SER A 294 30.53 -15.26 12.40
CA SER A 294 31.41 -15.09 11.24
C SER A 294 30.86 -14.11 10.21
N ASN A 295 29.53 -13.98 10.10
CA ASN A 295 28.87 -13.19 9.06
C ASN A 295 28.32 -11.86 9.57
N PHE A 296 28.07 -11.74 10.88
CA PHE A 296 27.45 -10.59 11.52
C PHE A 296 28.35 -10.06 12.64
N SER A 297 28.98 -8.90 12.40
CA SER A 297 29.59 -8.11 13.46
C SER A 297 28.67 -6.95 13.83
N TYR A 298 28.70 -6.56 15.11
CA TYR A 298 27.96 -5.40 15.61
C TYR A 298 28.22 -4.14 14.76
N GLU A 299 29.48 -3.85 14.44
CA GLU A 299 29.85 -2.69 13.60
C GLU A 299 29.25 -2.76 12.19
N LYS A 300 29.29 -3.93 11.54
CA LYS A 300 28.68 -4.10 10.20
C LYS A 300 27.17 -3.95 10.26
N TRP A 301 26.53 -4.48 11.29
CA TRP A 301 25.09 -4.31 11.51
C TRP A 301 24.73 -2.84 11.73
N LYS A 302 25.44 -2.15 12.63
CA LYS A 302 25.20 -0.75 12.97
C LYS A 302 25.35 0.16 11.75
N GLU A 303 26.45 0.02 11.00
CA GLU A 303 26.68 0.80 9.78
C GLU A 303 25.61 0.52 8.71
N LYS A 304 25.22 -0.74 8.53
CA LYS A 304 24.13 -1.11 7.62
C LYS A 304 22.81 -0.46 8.04
N SER A 305 22.44 -0.51 9.33
CA SER A 305 21.21 0.09 9.84
C SER A 305 21.18 1.61 9.71
N LYS A 306 22.31 2.31 9.96
CA LYS A 306 22.42 3.75 9.72
C LYS A 306 22.16 4.11 8.26
N LYS A 307 22.79 3.36 7.34
CA LYS A 307 22.59 3.54 5.90
C LYS A 307 21.13 3.32 5.50
N GLU A 308 20.49 2.27 6.03
CA GLU A 308 19.07 1.99 5.77
C GLU A 308 18.15 3.12 6.28
N ILE A 309 18.43 3.70 7.44
CA ILE A 309 17.66 4.86 7.95
C ILE A 309 17.81 6.08 7.05
N LEU A 310 19.04 6.42 6.65
CA LEU A 310 19.28 7.55 5.76
C LEU A 310 18.61 7.34 4.39
N GLU A 311 18.71 6.14 3.83
CA GLU A 311 18.02 5.78 2.59
C GLU A 311 16.50 5.90 2.75
N THR A 312 15.95 5.49 3.90
CA THR A 312 14.53 5.63 4.24
C THR A 312 14.08 7.07 4.19
N GLU A 313 14.82 7.98 4.83
CA GLU A 313 14.49 9.40 4.82
C GLU A 313 14.51 9.98 3.40
N GLN A 314 15.55 9.68 2.63
CA GLN A 314 15.68 10.12 1.25
C GLN A 314 14.55 9.60 0.36
N ASN A 315 14.15 8.34 0.55
CA ASN A 315 13.08 7.71 -0.22
C ASN A 315 11.70 8.27 0.15
N ILE A 316 11.44 8.55 1.42
CA ILE A 316 10.21 9.23 1.86
C ILE A 316 10.15 10.64 1.27
N ASN A 317 11.26 11.38 1.31
CA ASN A 317 11.34 12.69 0.69
C ASN A 317 11.12 12.61 -0.82
N TYR A 318 11.68 11.60 -1.50
CA TYR A 318 11.41 11.35 -2.90
C TYR A 318 9.90 11.15 -3.18
N LEU A 319 9.22 10.29 -2.41
CA LEU A 319 7.79 10.02 -2.56
C LEU A 319 6.92 11.26 -2.30
N LYS A 320 7.30 12.11 -1.34
CA LYS A 320 6.64 13.40 -1.08
C LYS A 320 6.73 14.33 -2.31
N HIS A 321 7.90 14.44 -2.94
CA HIS A 321 8.12 15.35 -4.06
C HIS A 321 7.64 14.78 -5.42
N ALA A 322 7.54 13.46 -5.55
CA ALA A 322 7.01 12.82 -6.74
C ALA A 322 5.59 13.32 -7.08
N GLN A 323 4.77 13.63 -6.07
CA GLN A 323 3.44 14.21 -6.24
C GLN A 323 3.43 15.46 -7.15
N ILE A 324 4.42 16.34 -6.97
CA ILE A 324 4.54 17.60 -7.71
C ILE A 324 4.85 17.36 -9.19
N ARG A 325 5.52 16.25 -9.51
CA ARG A 325 5.84 15.89 -10.90
C ARG A 325 4.60 15.37 -11.64
N LEU A 326 3.68 14.73 -10.93
CA LEU A 326 2.53 14.06 -11.53
C LEU A 326 1.41 15.00 -11.96
N SER A 327 1.27 16.17 -11.34
CA SER A 327 0.32 17.19 -11.82
C SER A 327 0.58 17.62 -13.28
N LYS A 328 1.80 17.40 -13.78
CA LYS A 328 2.18 17.63 -15.19
C LYS A 328 1.82 16.47 -16.13
N LEU A 329 1.59 15.27 -15.59
CA LEU A 329 1.21 14.06 -16.33
C LEU A 329 -0.29 13.79 -16.27
N GLU A 330 -1.01 14.36 -15.29
CA GLU A 330 -2.47 14.29 -15.19
C GLU A 330 -3.17 14.83 -16.45
N THR A 331 -2.59 15.84 -17.14
CA THR A 331 -3.08 16.32 -18.44
C THR A 331 -2.96 15.30 -19.58
N ALA A 332 -2.19 14.22 -19.40
CA ALA A 332 -2.10 13.12 -20.37
C ALA A 332 -3.12 12.00 -20.08
N PHE A 333 -3.65 11.92 -18.86
CA PHE A 333 -4.67 10.94 -18.45
C PHE A 333 -6.09 11.51 -18.40
N LEU A 334 -6.25 12.82 -18.27
CA LEU A 334 -7.52 13.53 -18.22
C LEU A 334 -7.87 14.20 -19.54
#